data_AF-A0A8S2YLX7-F1
#
_entry.id   AF-A0A8S2YLX7-F1
#
_cell.length_a   1.000
_cell.length_b   1.000
_cell.length_c   1.000
_cell.angle_alpha   90.00
_cell.angle_beta   90.00
_cell.angle_gamma   90.00
#
_symmetry.space_group_name_H-M   'P 1'
#
loop_
_entity.id
_entity.type
_entity.pdbx_description
1 polymer ?
#
loop_
_entity_poly.entity_id
_entity_poly.type
_entity_poly.pdbx_seq_one_letter_code
_entity_poly.pdbx_strand_id
1 'polypeptide(L)'
;EQLNLSTSRSYTPDITPIILAAHRDNYEIIKILTDRGELVSKPHNVRCDCEKCLIYNKEDSLRHSRSRINAYKALSSPFYISVSSRDPIMTAFELNRELKHLSRIENEFKEEYEKLAQQCQDYSAALLAETRSSKELEIIL
;
A
#
# COMPACT_ATOMS: atom_id res chain seq x y z
N GLU A 1 24.83 32.34 -8.89
CA GLU A 1 24.07 32.30 -7.63
C GLU A 1 23.80 30.86 -7.25
N GLN A 2 24.29 30.43 -6.09
CA GLN A 2 23.97 29.13 -5.52
C GLN A 2 22.58 29.23 -4.88
N LEU A 3 21.58 28.59 -5.50
CA LEU A 3 20.27 28.42 -4.90
C LEU A 3 20.42 27.47 -3.69
N ASN A 4 20.62 28.06 -2.52
CA ASN A 4 20.32 27.46 -1.23
C ASN A 4 18.82 27.15 -1.19
N LEU A 5 18.41 26.00 -1.76
CA LEU A 5 17.17 25.37 -1.33
C LEU A 5 17.44 24.84 0.08
N SER A 6 16.92 25.55 1.08
CA SER A 6 16.68 24.96 2.39
C SER A 6 15.79 23.74 2.18
N THR A 7 16.38 22.54 2.10
CA THR A 7 15.68 21.29 1.83
C THR A 7 14.90 20.85 3.07
N SER A 8 13.89 21.61 3.50
CA SER A 8 12.85 21.08 4.37
C SER A 8 12.04 20.08 3.54
N ARG A 9 12.42 18.80 3.57
CA ARG A 9 11.61 17.75 2.96
C ARG A 9 10.27 17.73 3.67
N SER A 10 9.18 18.05 2.97
CA SER A 10 7.81 17.99 3.53
C SER A 10 7.35 16.56 3.83
N TYR A 11 8.06 15.55 3.31
CA TYR A 11 7.78 14.14 3.49
C TYR A 11 9.02 13.38 3.94
N THR A 12 8.81 12.28 4.65
CA THR A 12 9.87 11.36 5.05
C THR A 12 10.46 10.68 3.81
N PRO A 13 11.75 10.30 3.83
CA PRO A 13 12.45 9.78 2.65
C PRO A 13 11.90 8.45 2.11
N ASP A 14 11.09 7.73 2.90
CA ASP A 14 10.39 6.50 2.49
C ASP A 14 9.15 6.76 1.61
N ILE A 15 8.64 8.00 1.56
CA ILE A 15 7.51 8.36 0.71
C ILE A 15 8.01 8.70 -0.70
N THR A 16 7.94 7.73 -1.60
CA THR A 16 8.22 7.92 -3.02
C THR A 16 7.04 8.60 -3.74
N PRO A 17 7.23 9.14 -4.96
CA PRO A 17 6.14 9.77 -5.71
C PRO A 17 4.93 8.84 -5.94
N ILE A 18 5.16 7.56 -6.24
CA ILE A 18 4.07 6.58 -6.42
C ILE A 18 3.34 6.29 -5.11
N ILE A 19 4.06 6.21 -3.98
CA ILE A 19 3.45 6.05 -2.66
C ILE A 19 2.56 7.26 -2.33
N LEU A 20 3.04 8.48 -2.57
CA LEU A 20 2.27 9.69 -2.30
C LEU A 20 1.04 9.80 -3.21
N ALA A 21 1.16 9.43 -4.49
CA ALA A 21 0.04 9.40 -5.43
C ALA A 21 -1.03 8.40 -4.98
N ALA A 22 -0.62 7.19 -4.56
CA ALA A 22 -1.51 6.17 -4.00
C ALA A 22 -2.15 6.61 -2.68
N HIS A 23 -1.42 7.30 -1.79
CA HIS A 23 -2.00 7.85 -0.55
C HIS A 23 -3.11 8.88 -0.80
N ARG A 24 -3.08 9.56 -1.94
CA ARG A 24 -4.11 10.53 -2.36
C ARG A 24 -5.19 9.91 -3.24
N ASP A 25 -5.07 8.61 -3.53
CA ASP A 25 -5.96 7.86 -4.40
C ASP A 25 -6.26 8.63 -5.70
N ASN A 26 -5.21 9.16 -6.34
CA ASN A 26 -5.35 9.90 -7.59
C ASN A 26 -5.03 8.97 -8.77
N TYR A 27 -6.08 8.47 -9.42
CA TYR A 27 -5.99 7.54 -10.53
C TYR A 27 -5.06 8.02 -11.66
N GLU A 28 -5.17 9.28 -12.11
CA GLU A 28 -4.41 9.78 -13.25
C GLU A 28 -2.90 9.77 -12.97
N ILE A 29 -2.50 10.24 -11.79
CA ILE A 29 -1.09 10.28 -11.40
C ILE A 29 -0.55 8.86 -11.20
N ILE A 30 -1.31 8.01 -10.52
CA ILE A 30 -0.95 6.59 -10.32
C ILE A 30 -0.75 5.92 -11.68
N LYS A 31 -1.67 6.11 -12.63
CA LYS A 31 -1.59 5.51 -13.96
C LYS A 31 -0.35 5.99 -14.73
N ILE A 32 -0.08 7.29 -14.75
CA ILE A 32 1.11 7.85 -15.41
C ILE A 32 2.41 7.26 -14.83
N LEU A 33 2.49 7.12 -13.50
CA LEU A 33 3.67 6.59 -12.84
C LEU A 33 3.84 5.09 -13.11
N THR A 34 2.75 4.31 -12.99
CA THR A 34 2.77 2.87 -13.28
C THR A 34 3.10 2.58 -14.74
N ASP A 35 2.59 3.37 -15.70
CA ASP A 35 2.90 3.21 -17.13
C ASP A 35 4.38 3.50 -17.46
N ARG A 36 5.08 4.24 -16.59
CA ARG A 36 6.54 4.46 -16.66
C ARG A 36 7.35 3.38 -15.94
N GLY A 37 6.70 2.38 -15.36
CA GLY A 37 7.34 1.27 -14.64
C GLY A 37 7.57 1.51 -13.15
N GLU A 38 7.06 2.61 -12.58
CA GLU A 38 7.14 2.85 -11.13
C GLU A 38 6.10 2.02 -10.39
N LEU A 39 6.54 1.18 -9.44
CA LEU A 39 5.66 0.33 -8.64
C LEU A 39 6.00 0.49 -7.15
N VAL A 40 4.98 0.32 -6.30
CA VAL A 40 5.18 0.26 -4.85
C VAL A 40 5.81 -1.09 -4.50
N SER A 41 7.02 -1.06 -3.94
CA SER A 41 7.69 -2.27 -3.47
C SER A 41 6.98 -2.86 -2.25
N LYS A 42 6.65 -4.15 -2.29
CA LYS A 42 6.07 -4.85 -1.14
C LYS A 42 7.08 -4.89 0.02
N PRO A 43 6.70 -4.43 1.23
CA PRO A 43 7.59 -4.51 2.38
C PRO A 43 7.93 -5.95 2.76
N HIS A 44 9.10 -6.15 3.34
CA HIS A 44 9.44 -7.43 3.95
C HIS A 44 8.56 -7.73 5.16
N ASN A 45 8.45 -9.02 5.50
CA ASN A 45 7.80 -9.48 6.72
C ASN A 45 8.42 -8.78 7.95
N VAL A 46 7.61 -8.54 8.98
CA VAL A 46 8.03 -7.95 10.26
C VAL A 46 9.19 -8.73 10.89
N ARG A 47 9.22 -10.05 10.71
CA ARG A 47 10.27 -10.95 11.22
C ARG A 47 11.33 -11.30 10.19
N CYS A 48 11.61 -10.41 9.24
CA CYS A 48 12.64 -10.66 8.22
C CYS A 48 14.04 -10.48 8.81
N ASP A 49 14.87 -11.51 8.70
CA ASP A 49 16.24 -11.54 9.22
C ASP A 49 17.30 -11.12 8.19
N CYS A 50 16.90 -10.46 7.09
CA CYS A 50 17.87 -9.97 6.12
C CYS A 50 18.70 -8.81 6.69
N GLU A 51 19.93 -8.66 6.21
CA GLU A 51 20.88 -7.65 6.70
C GLU A 51 20.27 -6.23 6.72
N LYS A 52 19.56 -5.84 5.65
CA LYS A 52 18.90 -4.53 5.56
C LYS A 52 17.86 -4.32 6.65
N CYS A 53 16.97 -5.30 6.87
CA CYS A 53 15.93 -5.22 7.91
C CYS A 53 16.54 -5.17 9.32
N LEU A 54 17.60 -5.95 9.56
CA LEU A 54 18.32 -5.95 10.84
C LEU A 54 18.99 -4.61 11.12
N ILE A 55 19.61 -3.99 10.11
CA ILE A 55 20.24 -2.67 10.23
C ILE A 55 19.17 -1.61 10.53
N TYR A 56 18.12 -1.51 9.72
CA TYR A 56 17.06 -0.51 9.92
C TYR A 56 16.38 -0.65 11.28
N ASN A 57 16.13 -1.88 11.73
CA ASN A 57 15.50 -2.11 13.03
C ASN A 57 16.41 -1.77 14.22
N LYS A 58 17.74 -1.95 14.08
CA LYS A 58 18.72 -1.53 15.09
C LYS A 58 18.92 -0.02 15.14
N GLU A 59 18.88 0.64 13.99
CA GLU A 59 19.05 2.09 13.90
C GLU A 59 17.81 2.85 14.40
N ASP A 60 16.63 2.51 13.86
CA ASP A 60 15.37 3.17 14.19
C ASP A 60 14.18 2.26 13.84
N SER A 61 13.78 1.46 14.82
CA SER A 61 12.66 0.51 14.67
C SER A 61 11.34 1.20 14.34
N LEU A 62 11.05 2.35 14.97
CA LEU A 62 9.80 3.08 14.75
C LEU A 62 9.74 3.66 13.32
N ARG A 63 10.83 4.23 12.82
CA ARG A 63 10.90 4.71 11.43
C ARG A 63 10.79 3.55 10.44
N HIS A 64 11.36 2.39 10.76
CA HIS A 64 11.22 1.20 9.92
C HIS A 64 9.76 0.71 9.85
N SER A 65 9.07 0.61 10.98
CA SER A 65 7.64 0.29 11.01
C SER A 65 6.79 1.34 10.32
N ARG A 66 7.14 2.63 10.45
CA ARG A 66 6.44 3.72 9.75
C ARG A 66 6.59 3.65 8.24
N SER A 67 7.77 3.30 7.75
CA SER A 67 8.00 3.04 6.32
C SER A 67 7.16 1.87 5.82
N ARG A 68 7.02 0.82 6.63
CA ARG A 68 6.21 -0.37 6.31
C ARG A 68 4.72 -0.02 6.15
N ILE A 69 4.12 0.68 7.13
CA ILE A 69 2.71 1.06 7.06
C ILE A 69 2.44 2.06 5.93
N ASN A 70 3.38 2.97 5.64
CA ASN A 70 3.28 3.89 4.49
C ASN A 70 3.21 3.12 3.15
N ALA A 71 4.03 2.08 2.99
CA ALA A 71 3.97 1.23 1.81
C ALA A 71 2.65 0.43 1.75
N TYR A 72 2.19 -0.16 2.86
CA TYR A 72 0.91 -0.87 2.90
C TYR A 72 -0.29 0.04 2.61
N LYS A 73 -0.26 1.29 3.07
CA LYS A 73 -1.27 2.28 2.74
C LYS A 73 -1.34 2.57 1.24
N ALA A 74 -0.19 2.61 0.56
CA ALA A 74 -0.14 2.76 -0.88
C ALA A 74 -0.62 1.49 -1.61
N LEU A 75 -0.20 0.30 -1.16
CA LEU A 75 -0.63 -0.98 -1.72
C LEU A 75 -2.13 -1.23 -1.58
N SER A 76 -2.75 -0.66 -0.54
CA SER A 76 -4.20 -0.82 -0.26
C SER A 76 -5.08 0.23 -0.95
N SER A 77 -4.50 1.13 -1.76
CA SER A 77 -5.28 2.12 -2.53
C SER A 77 -6.13 1.41 -3.60
N PRO A 78 -7.46 1.65 -3.67
CA PRO A 78 -8.35 1.08 -4.67
C PRO A 78 -7.87 1.29 -6.10
N PHE A 79 -7.44 2.51 -6.44
CA PHE A 79 -6.95 2.80 -7.79
C PHE A 79 -5.58 2.20 -8.05
N TYR A 80 -4.71 2.15 -7.05
CA TYR A 80 -3.44 1.44 -7.19
C TYR A 80 -3.67 -0.05 -7.47
N ILE A 81 -4.52 -0.74 -6.69
CA ILE A 81 -4.84 -2.15 -6.90
C ILE A 81 -5.44 -2.36 -8.30
N SER A 82 -6.38 -1.50 -8.71
CA SER A 82 -7.05 -1.59 -10.01
C SER A 82 -6.11 -1.42 -11.21
N VAL A 83 -5.07 -0.59 -11.08
CA VAL A 83 -4.12 -0.30 -12.17
C VAL A 83 -2.94 -1.28 -12.16
N SER A 84 -2.50 -1.71 -10.98
CA SER A 84 -1.27 -2.51 -10.83
C SER A 84 -1.53 -4.02 -10.87
N SER A 85 -2.73 -4.47 -10.55
CA SER A 85 -3.04 -5.91 -10.46
C SER A 85 -3.76 -6.46 -11.68
N ARG A 86 -3.47 -7.73 -11.99
CA ARG A 86 -4.22 -8.51 -12.98
C ARG A 86 -5.56 -9.03 -12.44
N ASP A 87 -5.61 -9.34 -11.16
CA ASP A 87 -6.82 -9.76 -10.44
C ASP A 87 -6.99 -8.90 -9.19
N PRO A 88 -7.71 -7.78 -9.31
CA PRO A 88 -7.88 -6.82 -8.22
C PRO A 88 -8.61 -7.39 -7.00
N ILE A 89 -9.58 -8.30 -7.20
CA ILE A 89 -10.37 -8.89 -6.10
C ILE A 89 -9.51 -9.83 -5.28
N MET A 90 -8.78 -10.73 -5.95
CA MET A 90 -7.87 -11.64 -5.26
C MET A 90 -6.79 -10.87 -4.51
N THR A 91 -6.21 -9.84 -5.14
CA THR A 91 -5.18 -9.00 -4.52
C THR A 91 -5.72 -8.30 -3.26
N ALA A 92 -6.93 -7.75 -3.31
CA ALA A 92 -7.56 -7.11 -2.17
C ALA A 92 -7.84 -8.11 -1.02
N PHE A 93 -8.22 -9.35 -1.32
CA PHE A 93 -8.41 -10.39 -0.31
C PHE A 93 -7.09 -10.83 0.35
N GLU A 94 -6.04 -11.03 -0.44
CA GLU A 94 -4.72 -11.35 0.08
C GLU A 94 -4.19 -10.22 0.97
N LEU A 95 -4.31 -8.97 0.51
CA LEU A 95 -3.93 -7.79 1.30
C LEU A 95 -4.74 -7.69 2.59
N ASN A 96 -6.07 -7.87 2.55
CA ASN A 96 -6.91 -7.85 3.75
C ASN A 96 -6.42 -8.86 4.81
N ARG A 97 -6.13 -10.09 4.37
CA ARG A 97 -5.63 -11.15 5.26
C ARG A 97 -4.26 -10.80 5.85
N GLU A 98 -3.36 -10.27 5.02
CA GLU A 98 -2.03 -9.85 5.45
C GLU A 98 -2.09 -8.68 6.44
N LEU A 99 -2.90 -7.66 6.18
CA LEU A 99 -3.09 -6.51 7.05
C LEU A 99 -3.71 -6.90 8.40
N LYS A 100 -4.70 -7.79 8.42
CA LYS A 100 -5.27 -8.36 9.66
C LYS A 100 -4.25 -9.17 10.46
N HIS A 101 -3.28 -9.79 9.79
CA HIS A 101 -2.20 -10.50 10.46
C HIS A 101 -1.19 -9.51 11.05
N LEU A 102 -0.81 -8.48 10.28
CA LEU A 102 0.11 -7.43 10.71
C LEU A 102 -0.42 -6.63 11.91
N SER A 103 -1.73 -6.34 11.96
CA SER A 103 -2.35 -5.63 13.08
C SER A 103 -2.23 -6.36 14.43
N ARG A 104 -1.99 -7.68 14.41
CA ARG A 104 -1.76 -8.50 15.60
C ARG A 104 -0.29 -8.59 16.01
N ILE A 105 0.62 -8.23 15.09
CA ILE A 105 2.07 -8.33 15.29
C ILE A 105 2.66 -6.95 15.66
N GLU A 106 2.35 -5.92 14.86
CA GLU A 106 2.78 -4.54 15.09
C GLU A 106 1.67 -3.76 15.79
N ASN A 107 1.75 -3.66 17.11
CA ASN A 107 0.71 -3.02 17.93
C ASN A 107 0.68 -1.49 17.75
N GLU A 108 1.83 -0.89 17.40
CA GLU A 108 2.03 0.55 17.26
C GLU A 108 1.12 1.17 16.20
N PHE A 109 0.79 0.40 15.16
CA PHE A 109 -0.05 0.84 14.02
C PHE A 109 -1.27 -0.07 13.84
N LYS A 110 -1.70 -0.77 14.89
CA LYS A 110 -2.81 -1.75 14.82
C LYS A 110 -4.06 -1.17 14.17
N GLU A 111 -4.52 0.00 14.63
CA GLU A 111 -5.73 0.63 14.10
C GLU A 111 -5.59 1.03 12.63
N GLU A 112 -4.40 1.44 12.19
CA GLU A 112 -4.15 1.79 10.80
C GLU A 112 -4.21 0.55 9.92
N TYR A 113 -3.59 -0.56 10.33
CA TYR A 113 -3.69 -1.83 9.61
C TYR A 113 -5.13 -2.34 9.51
N GLU A 114 -5.92 -2.24 10.58
CA GLU A 114 -7.34 -2.64 10.58
C GLU A 114 -8.16 -1.77 9.62
N LYS A 115 -7.92 -0.45 9.58
CA LYS A 115 -8.56 0.46 8.62
C LYS A 115 -8.21 0.11 7.17
N LEU A 116 -6.94 -0.18 6.88
CA LEU A 116 -6.51 -0.58 5.54
C LEU A 116 -7.12 -1.93 5.13
N ALA A 117 -7.21 -2.88 6.07
CA ALA A 117 -7.88 -4.14 5.80
C ALA A 117 -9.36 -3.93 5.44
N GLN A 118 -10.05 -3.07 6.20
CA GLN A 118 -11.44 -2.72 5.91
C GLN A 118 -11.57 -2.06 4.53
N GLN A 119 -10.67 -1.13 4.18
CA GLN A 119 -10.63 -0.50 2.86
C GLN A 119 -10.53 -1.52 1.72
N CYS A 120 -9.66 -2.53 1.84
CA CYS A 120 -9.58 -3.60 0.85
C CYS A 120 -10.88 -4.42 0.75
N GLN A 121 -11.57 -4.65 1.87
CA GLN A 121 -12.85 -5.35 1.88
C GLN A 121 -13.95 -4.53 1.21
N ASP A 122 -14.03 -3.24 1.53
CA ASP A 122 -15.00 -2.32 0.96
C ASP A 122 -14.78 -2.15 -0.55
N TYR A 123 -13.52 -2.11 -0.98
CA TYR A 123 -13.15 -2.11 -2.39
C TYR A 123 -13.67 -3.35 -3.13
N SER A 124 -13.40 -4.56 -2.62
CA SER A 124 -13.89 -5.80 -3.24
C SER A 124 -15.42 -5.83 -3.28
N ALA A 125 -16.09 -5.41 -2.21
CA ALA A 125 -17.54 -5.34 -2.15
C ALA A 125 -18.11 -4.33 -3.18
N ALA A 126 -17.49 -3.17 -3.31
CA ALA A 126 -17.88 -2.17 -4.30
C ALA A 126 -17.70 -2.69 -5.73
N LEU A 127 -16.60 -3.38 -6.03
CA LEU A 127 -16.36 -3.93 -7.37
C LEU A 127 -17.39 -5.02 -7.73
N LEU A 128 -17.75 -5.89 -6.78
CA LEU A 128 -18.80 -6.89 -6.95
C LEU A 128 -20.19 -6.26 -7.16
N ALA A 129 -20.46 -5.14 -6.48
CA ALA A 129 -21.73 -4.43 -6.59
C ALA A 129 -21.95 -3.80 -7.98
N GLU A 130 -20.88 -3.55 -8.74
CA GLU A 130 -20.96 -3.00 -10.11
C GLU A 130 -21.30 -4.05 -11.17
N THR A 131 -21.43 -5.34 -10.81
CA THR A 131 -21.86 -6.39 -11.74
C THR A 131 -23.32 -6.19 -12.17
N ARG A 132 -23.58 -6.29 -13.48
CA ARG A 132 -24.90 -6.00 -14.07
C ARG A 132 -25.67 -7.25 -14.49
N SER A 133 -25.01 -8.41 -14.49
CA SER A 133 -25.62 -9.68 -14.88
C SER A 133 -25.17 -10.83 -14.00
N SER A 134 -26.01 -11.86 -13.92
CA SER A 134 -25.64 -13.12 -13.26
C SER A 134 -24.42 -13.77 -13.91
N LYS A 135 -24.16 -13.52 -15.21
CA LYS A 135 -23.02 -14.07 -15.90
C LYS A 135 -21.70 -13.42 -15.49
N GLU A 136 -21.68 -12.10 -15.31
CA GLU A 136 -20.51 -11.39 -14.77
C GLU A 136 -20.20 -11.87 -13.35
N LEU A 137 -21.24 -12.03 -12.53
CA LEU A 137 -21.09 -12.54 -11.17
C LEU A 137 -20.53 -13.97 -11.13
N GLU A 138 -21.01 -14.86 -12.01
CA GLU A 138 -20.52 -16.24 -12.15
C GLU A 138 -19.05 -16.33 -12.63
N ILE A 139 -18.57 -15.32 -13.36
CA ILE A 139 -17.15 -15.29 -13.78
C ILE A 139 -16.25 -14.91 -12.59
N ILE A 140 -16.78 -14.12 -11.65
CA ILE A 140 -16.03 -13.60 -10.51
C ILE A 140 -16.06 -14.55 -9.31
N LEU A 141 -17.17 -15.26 -9.08
CA LEU A 141 -17.41 -16.18 -7.95
C LEU A 141 -17.10 -17.65 -8.29
#